data_AF-A0AA39AD86-F1
#
_entry.id   AF-A0AA39AD86-F1
#
_cell.length_a   1.000
_cell.length_b   1.000
_cell.length_c   1.000
_cell.angle_alpha   90.00
_cell.angle_beta   90.00
_cell.angle_gamma   90.00
#
_symmetry.space_group_name_H-M   'P 1'
#
loop_
_entity.id
_entity.type
_entity.pdbx_description
1 polymer ?
#
loop_
_entity_poly.entity_id
_entity_poly.type
_entity_poly.pdbx_seq_one_letter_code
_entity_poly.pdbx_strand_id
1 'polypeptide(L)'
;MWNLTMLLCILWAVSLLYGEMLTFWVPSIWSCSWPPLLRSTSLSSSAMEAQHPGNYVKIAVVADPQLMDKTSLGLPPKSLALEISQFYTDLFMRRAFLASILPLKPDAILFLGDYFDGGPSLSDEEWKESLSRFKHIFDLKTQGKRNTQVYYLSGNHDIGYASVLSHKPEVVRRYEQEFGIRNYRFTVGKVEFVVVDAQTLDGHSQGSLTSASWDFIKNVSMDVNLNPRVLLTHIPLYRPDWTTCGPYRYSPVINQRVFHAVHDQEIVYQNYITEEKSKYLLDLLRPVLILSGHDHDQCTVTHMSKHGPVMEVGV
;
A
#
# COMPACT_ATOMS: atom_id res chain seq x y z
N MET A 1 -37.68 35.81 4.92
CA MET A 1 -36.54 35.36 5.76
C MET A 1 -36.69 33.92 6.21
N TRP A 2 -37.78 33.54 6.90
CA TRP A 2 -38.03 32.15 7.33
C TRP A 2 -37.95 31.08 6.21
N ASN A 3 -38.51 31.36 5.02
CA ASN A 3 -38.45 30.43 3.89
C ASN A 3 -37.02 30.20 3.39
N LEU A 4 -36.15 31.22 3.45
CA LEU A 4 -34.75 31.10 3.04
C LEU A 4 -33.94 30.31 4.07
N THR A 5 -34.12 30.60 5.36
CA THR A 5 -33.46 29.86 6.44
C THR A 5 -33.82 28.37 6.40
N MET A 6 -35.10 28.04 6.24
CA MET A 6 -35.54 26.65 6.12
C MET A 6 -34.94 25.95 4.90
N LEU A 7 -34.89 26.64 3.74
CA LEU A 7 -34.25 26.09 2.55
C LEU A 7 -32.77 25.79 2.78
N LEU A 8 -32.04 26.71 3.40
CA LEU A 8 -30.61 26.52 3.71
C LEU A 8 -30.39 25.38 4.71
N CYS A 9 -31.23 25.25 5.73
CA CYS A 9 -31.16 24.13 6.69
C CYS A 9 -31.42 22.78 6.01
N ILE A 10 -32.40 22.70 5.11
CA ILE A 10 -32.69 21.48 4.35
C ILE A 10 -31.51 21.15 3.43
N LEU A 11 -30.98 22.13 2.69
CA LEU A 11 -29.83 21.92 1.81
C LEU A 11 -28.61 21.43 2.60
N TRP A 12 -28.37 22.00 3.78
CA TRP A 12 -27.28 21.57 4.67
C TRP A 12 -27.49 20.14 5.18
N ALA A 13 -28.69 19.82 5.67
CA ALA A 13 -29.03 18.47 6.15
C ALA A 13 -28.91 17.42 5.03
N VAL A 14 -29.39 17.74 3.82
CA VAL A 14 -29.26 16.87 2.64
C VAL A 14 -27.79 16.71 2.24
N SER A 15 -27.00 17.79 2.27
CA SER A 15 -25.57 17.72 1.95
C SER A 15 -24.80 16.87 2.95
N LEU A 16 -25.10 16.99 4.25
CA LEU A 16 -24.53 16.12 5.28
C LEU A 16 -24.95 14.67 5.09
N LEU A 17 -26.25 14.39 4.89
CA LEU A 17 -26.73 13.04 4.65
C LEU A 17 -26.06 12.40 3.41
N TYR A 18 -25.90 13.19 2.35
CA TYR A 18 -25.22 12.74 1.14
C TYR A 18 -23.74 12.46 1.39
N GLY A 19 -22.99 13.42 1.94
CA GLY A 19 -21.55 13.32 2.15
C GLY A 19 -21.15 12.28 3.20
N GLU A 20 -21.92 12.17 4.29
CA GLU A 20 -21.56 11.34 5.44
C GLU A 20 -22.05 9.89 5.30
N MET A 21 -23.07 9.63 4.48
CA MET A 21 -23.71 8.31 4.36
C MET A 21 -23.80 7.84 2.91
N LEU A 22 -24.49 8.58 2.04
CA LEU A 22 -24.79 8.08 0.69
C LEU A 22 -23.54 7.90 -0.18
N THR A 23 -22.57 8.81 -0.11
CA THR A 23 -21.30 8.72 -0.85
C THR A 23 -20.56 7.41 -0.58
N PHE A 24 -20.67 6.87 0.63
CA PHE A 24 -20.00 5.61 1.02
C PHE A 24 -20.85 4.37 0.74
N TRP A 25 -22.17 4.47 0.87
CA TRP A 25 -23.07 3.32 0.73
C TRP A 25 -23.44 3.02 -0.72
N VAL A 26 -23.64 4.04 -1.55
CA VAL A 26 -24.12 3.84 -2.92
C VAL A 26 -23.12 3.05 -3.78
N PRO A 27 -21.80 3.36 -3.79
CA PRO A 27 -20.85 2.61 -4.62
C PRO A 27 -20.75 1.12 -4.26
N SER A 28 -20.78 0.80 -2.96
CA SER A 28 -20.64 -0.59 -2.50
C SER A 28 -21.87 -1.45 -2.74
N ILE A 29 -23.06 -0.85 -2.80
CA ILE A 29 -24.30 -1.57 -3.10
C ILE A 29 -24.48 -1.78 -4.62
N TRP A 30 -24.06 -0.81 -5.44
CA TRP A 30 -24.47 -0.77 -6.85
C TRP A 30 -23.35 -0.92 -7.88
N SER A 31 -22.09 -0.63 -7.52
CA SER A 31 -21.02 -0.44 -8.52
C SER A 31 -19.80 -1.32 -8.32
N CYS A 32 -19.55 -1.84 -7.11
CA CYS A 32 -18.35 -2.61 -6.82
C CYS A 32 -18.68 -4.09 -6.62
N SER A 33 -18.17 -4.94 -7.51
CA SER A 33 -18.14 -6.38 -7.32
C SER A 33 -16.77 -6.90 -7.76
N TRP A 34 -16.36 -8.04 -7.22
CA TRP A 34 -15.17 -8.73 -7.74
C TRP A 34 -15.39 -9.05 -9.22
N PRO A 35 -14.38 -8.86 -10.08
CA PRO A 35 -14.51 -9.14 -11.50
C PRO A 35 -14.98 -10.58 -11.71
N PRO A 36 -15.94 -10.83 -12.62
CA PRO A 36 -16.40 -12.17 -12.90
C PRO A 36 -15.22 -13.00 -13.45
N LEU A 37 -15.12 -14.25 -13.00
CA LEU A 37 -14.14 -15.18 -13.56
C LEU A 37 -14.42 -15.33 -15.06
N LEU A 38 -13.46 -14.94 -15.91
CA LEU A 38 -13.55 -15.20 -17.35
C LEU A 38 -13.63 -16.72 -17.55
N ARG A 39 -14.73 -17.17 -18.17
CA ARG A 39 -14.93 -18.57 -18.55
C ARG A 39 -13.79 -18.93 -19.51
N SER A 40 -12.88 -19.82 -19.10
CA SER A 40 -11.90 -20.42 -20.01
C SER A 40 -12.67 -21.06 -21.16
N THR A 41 -12.68 -20.40 -22.32
CA THR A 41 -13.22 -20.94 -23.56
C THR A 41 -12.09 -21.70 -24.24
N SER A 42 -11.77 -22.87 -23.70
CA SER A 42 -11.04 -23.89 -24.43
C SER A 42 -11.79 -25.21 -24.31
N LEU A 43 -11.98 -25.82 -25.47
CA LEU A 43 -12.81 -26.99 -25.76
C LEU A 43 -12.60 -28.16 -24.79
N SER A 44 -13.68 -28.67 -24.22
CA SER A 44 -14.07 -30.09 -24.35
C SER A 44 -15.45 -30.33 -23.73
N SER A 45 -16.36 -30.75 -24.59
CA SER A 45 -17.69 -31.22 -24.24
C SER A 45 -17.61 -32.63 -23.66
N SER A 46 -17.36 -32.77 -22.35
CA SER A 46 -17.78 -33.93 -21.53
C SER A 46 -17.17 -33.86 -20.13
N ALA A 47 -17.79 -33.10 -19.24
CA ALA A 47 -17.89 -33.44 -17.81
C ALA A 47 -18.79 -32.37 -17.15
N MET A 48 -19.99 -32.78 -16.77
CA MET A 48 -20.71 -32.09 -15.71
C MET A 48 -19.94 -32.32 -14.40
N GLU A 49 -18.94 -31.49 -14.14
CA GLU A 49 -18.43 -31.32 -12.79
C GLU A 49 -18.99 -30.01 -12.24
N ALA A 50 -19.78 -30.15 -11.18
CA ALA A 50 -20.36 -29.06 -10.44
C ALA A 50 -19.28 -28.02 -10.10
N GLN A 51 -19.52 -26.76 -10.48
CA GLN A 51 -18.69 -25.64 -10.13
C GLN A 51 -18.61 -25.51 -8.61
N HIS A 52 -17.47 -25.91 -8.03
CA HIS A 52 -17.18 -25.66 -6.62
C HIS A 52 -16.91 -24.16 -6.40
N PRO A 53 -17.55 -23.51 -5.41
CA PRO A 53 -17.16 -22.20 -4.93
C PRO A 53 -15.83 -22.35 -4.16
N GLY A 54 -14.69 -22.26 -4.84
CA GLY A 54 -13.40 -22.49 -4.15
C GLY A 54 -12.10 -22.35 -4.94
N ASN A 55 -12.09 -21.75 -6.14
CA ASN A 55 -10.86 -21.71 -6.96
C ASN A 55 -10.21 -20.32 -7.10
N TYR A 56 -10.57 -19.37 -6.24
CA TYR A 56 -9.98 -18.03 -6.25
C TYR A 56 -9.92 -17.47 -4.83
N VAL A 57 -8.99 -16.54 -4.62
CA VAL A 57 -8.84 -15.82 -3.36
C VAL A 57 -8.99 -14.32 -3.64
N LYS A 58 -9.75 -13.64 -2.79
CA LYS A 58 -10.03 -12.22 -2.88
C LYS A 58 -9.08 -11.45 -1.98
N ILE A 59 -8.26 -10.61 -2.59
CA ILE A 59 -7.26 -9.82 -1.88
C ILE A 59 -7.59 -8.35 -2.11
N ALA A 60 -7.88 -7.62 -1.03
CA ALA A 60 -7.99 -6.17 -1.06
C ALA A 60 -6.59 -5.56 -0.88
N VAL A 61 -6.27 -4.56 -1.68
CA VAL A 61 -5.00 -3.84 -1.62
C VAL A 61 -5.30 -2.40 -1.20
N VAL A 62 -4.62 -1.93 -0.16
CA VAL A 62 -4.77 -0.60 0.42
C VAL A 62 -3.38 0.02 0.48
N ALA A 63 -3.20 1.22 -0.05
CA ALA A 63 -1.91 1.92 -0.07
C ALA A 63 -2.08 3.32 0.51
N ASP A 64 -0.99 3.85 1.07
CA ASP A 64 -0.83 5.24 1.50
C ASP A 64 -1.99 5.80 2.36
N PRO A 65 -2.43 5.12 3.45
CA PRO A 65 -3.38 5.73 4.37
C PRO A 65 -2.94 7.10 4.92
N GLN A 66 -1.62 7.24 5.15
CA GLN A 66 -0.94 8.43 5.65
C GLN A 66 -1.74 9.17 6.74
N LEU A 67 -1.89 8.49 7.88
CA LEU A 67 -2.58 9.06 9.02
C LEU A 67 -1.99 10.41 9.39
N MET A 68 -2.85 11.43 9.36
CA MET A 68 -2.44 12.79 9.65
C MET A 68 -1.91 12.92 11.07
N ASP A 69 -0.78 13.58 11.20
CA ASP A 69 -0.14 13.90 12.47
C ASP A 69 0.52 15.30 12.42
N LYS A 70 1.39 15.62 13.38
CA LYS A 70 2.04 16.94 13.46
C LYS A 70 2.92 17.25 12.23
N THR A 71 3.40 16.22 11.51
CA THR A 71 4.26 16.40 10.34
C THR A 71 3.48 16.79 9.09
N SER A 72 2.18 16.52 9.04
CA SER A 72 1.39 16.64 7.80
C SER A 72 1.10 18.08 7.43
N LEU A 73 0.62 18.87 8.40
CA LEU A 73 0.22 20.27 8.20
C LEU A 73 1.09 21.25 8.99
N GLY A 74 2.16 20.77 9.64
CA GLY A 74 2.99 21.58 10.53
C GLY A 74 2.23 22.17 11.72
N LEU A 75 1.12 21.53 12.12
CA LEU A 75 0.29 21.99 13.23
C LEU A 75 0.92 21.58 14.57
N PRO A 76 0.86 22.45 15.61
CA PRO A 76 1.40 22.10 16.91
C PRO A 76 0.74 20.83 17.48
N PRO A 77 1.52 19.94 18.14
CA PRO A 77 0.97 18.78 18.83
C PRO A 77 -0.14 19.18 19.80
N LYS A 78 -1.22 18.39 19.84
CA LYS A 78 -2.39 18.61 20.71
C LYS A 78 -3.09 19.97 20.52
N SER A 79 -2.85 20.65 19.39
CA SER A 79 -3.64 21.83 19.04
C SER A 79 -5.05 21.42 18.61
N LEU A 80 -6.04 22.25 18.93
CA LEU A 80 -7.43 22.02 18.51
C LEU A 80 -7.55 21.83 16.99
N ALA A 81 -6.76 22.58 16.21
CA ALA A 81 -6.73 22.45 14.75
C ALA A 81 -6.25 21.06 14.32
N LEU A 82 -5.17 20.54 14.92
CA LEU A 82 -4.67 19.20 14.60
C LEU A 82 -5.68 18.13 15.02
N GLU A 83 -6.25 18.21 16.22
CA GLU A 83 -7.21 17.22 16.73
C GLU A 83 -8.48 17.17 15.87
N ILE A 84 -9.02 18.33 15.46
CA ILE A 84 -10.15 18.40 14.54
C ILE A 84 -9.79 17.77 13.19
N SER A 85 -8.62 18.12 12.66
CA SER A 85 -8.18 17.63 11.36
C SER A 85 -8.03 16.10 11.40
N GLN A 86 -7.37 15.56 12.45
CA GLN A 86 -7.20 14.13 12.69
C GLN A 86 -8.55 13.41 12.82
N PHE A 87 -9.49 13.99 13.57
CA PHE A 87 -10.81 13.41 13.76
C PHE A 87 -11.55 13.21 12.43
N TYR A 88 -11.58 14.23 11.57
CA TYR A 88 -12.32 14.16 10.32
C TYR A 88 -11.63 13.27 9.27
N THR A 89 -10.29 13.27 9.19
CA THR A 89 -9.58 12.37 8.26
C THR A 89 -9.69 10.91 8.71
N ASP A 90 -9.59 10.63 10.01
CA ASP A 90 -9.79 9.28 10.58
C ASP A 90 -11.21 8.78 10.31
N LEU A 91 -12.21 9.64 10.50
CA LEU A 91 -13.62 9.32 10.25
C LEU A 91 -13.85 9.01 8.77
N PHE A 92 -13.28 9.82 7.87
CA PHE A 92 -13.34 9.60 6.44
C PHE A 92 -12.73 8.25 6.05
N MET A 93 -11.47 7.99 6.45
CA MET A 93 -10.77 6.74 6.14
C MET A 93 -11.52 5.52 6.68
N ARG A 94 -12.01 5.61 7.91
CA ARG A 94 -12.77 4.53 8.54
C ARG A 94 -14.03 4.22 7.75
N ARG A 95 -14.81 5.24 7.37
CA ARG A 95 -16.02 5.04 6.57
C ARG A 95 -15.70 4.48 5.19
N ALA A 96 -14.69 5.02 4.52
CA ALA A 96 -14.22 4.53 3.23
C ALA A 96 -13.93 3.03 3.32
N PHE A 97 -13.05 2.62 4.24
CA PHE A 97 -12.66 1.23 4.40
C PHE A 97 -13.83 0.30 4.79
N LEU A 98 -14.62 0.69 5.79
CA LEU A 98 -15.75 -0.12 6.27
C LEU A 98 -16.86 -0.27 5.22
N ALA A 99 -17.06 0.73 4.36
CA ALA A 99 -18.13 0.74 3.39
C ALA A 99 -17.71 0.23 2.01
N SER A 100 -16.46 0.40 1.59
CA SER A 100 -16.01 -0.01 0.24
C SER A 100 -15.24 -1.33 0.21
N ILE A 101 -14.51 -1.67 1.27
CA ILE A 101 -13.65 -2.87 1.31
C ILE A 101 -14.33 -4.04 2.03
N LEU A 102 -14.80 -3.83 3.26
CA LEU A 102 -15.32 -4.94 4.06
C LEU A 102 -16.58 -5.63 3.48
N PRO A 103 -17.52 -4.94 2.83
CA PRO A 103 -18.69 -5.60 2.23
C PRO A 103 -18.33 -6.54 1.09
N LEU A 104 -17.17 -6.35 0.45
CA LEU A 104 -16.64 -7.24 -0.59
C LEU A 104 -16.14 -8.58 -0.04
N LYS A 105 -16.01 -8.71 1.29
CA LYS A 105 -15.55 -9.90 2.01
C LYS A 105 -14.22 -10.43 1.44
N PRO A 106 -13.14 -9.63 1.51
CA PRO A 106 -11.82 -10.13 1.12
C PRO A 106 -11.34 -11.22 2.07
N ASP A 107 -10.62 -12.20 1.52
CA ASP A 107 -9.95 -13.26 2.28
C ASP A 107 -8.64 -12.75 2.91
N ALA A 108 -8.00 -11.78 2.24
CA ALA A 108 -6.82 -11.08 2.74
C ALA A 108 -6.83 -9.58 2.40
N ILE A 109 -6.15 -8.79 3.22
CA ILE A 109 -5.93 -7.35 3.04
C ILE A 109 -4.42 -7.10 3.03
N LEU A 110 -3.93 -6.42 1.99
CA LEU A 110 -2.54 -6.01 1.83
C LEU A 110 -2.45 -4.50 2.03
N PHE A 111 -1.66 -4.07 3.01
CA PHE A 111 -1.30 -2.67 3.18
C PHE A 111 0.07 -2.41 2.54
N LEU A 112 0.11 -1.57 1.49
CA LEU A 112 1.30 -1.28 0.70
C LEU A 112 2.16 -0.13 1.26
N GLY A 113 2.26 0.00 2.58
CA GLY A 113 3.06 1.03 3.26
C GLY A 113 2.39 2.39 3.43
N ASP A 114 3.13 3.28 4.08
CA ASP A 114 2.77 4.67 4.39
C ASP A 114 1.48 4.75 5.22
N TYR A 115 1.45 4.01 6.32
CA TYR A 115 0.33 4.02 7.27
C TYR A 115 0.29 5.33 8.02
N PHE A 116 1.46 5.81 8.40
CA PHE A 116 1.66 7.09 9.08
C PHE A 116 2.21 8.10 8.10
N ASP A 117 2.03 9.38 8.38
CA ASP A 117 2.69 10.45 7.62
C ASP A 117 4.05 10.81 8.25
N GLY A 118 4.15 10.86 9.57
CA GLY A 118 5.33 11.33 10.27
C GLY A 118 6.18 10.24 10.92
N GLY A 119 5.97 8.96 10.59
CA GLY A 119 6.44 7.80 11.36
C GLY A 119 7.81 7.99 12.02
N PRO A 120 8.92 8.16 11.28
CA PRO A 120 10.27 8.32 11.84
C PRO A 120 10.54 9.59 12.66
N SER A 121 9.66 10.58 12.57
CA SER A 121 9.75 11.89 13.23
C SER A 121 8.91 11.96 14.52
N LEU A 122 8.08 10.95 14.79
CA LEU A 122 7.25 10.85 15.99
C LEU A 122 8.02 10.27 17.18
N SER A 123 7.76 10.81 18.38
CA SER A 123 8.15 10.15 19.63
C SER A 123 7.45 8.80 19.77
N ASP A 124 7.91 7.93 20.68
CA ASP A 124 7.28 6.63 20.88
C ASP A 124 5.83 6.75 21.39
N GLU A 125 5.52 7.79 22.16
CA GLU A 125 4.16 8.11 22.61
C GLU A 125 3.28 8.54 21.44
N GLU A 126 3.74 9.49 20.62
CA GLU A 126 3.01 9.98 19.44
C GLU A 126 2.81 8.87 18.40
N TRP A 127 3.81 8.02 18.23
CA TRP A 127 3.73 6.85 17.35
C TRP A 127 2.71 5.83 17.86
N LYS A 128 2.67 5.55 19.17
CA LYS A 128 1.65 4.67 19.77
C LYS A 128 0.23 5.25 19.66
N GLU A 129 0.08 6.56 19.79
CA GLU A 129 -1.20 7.24 19.55
C GLU A 129 -1.66 7.05 18.10
N SER A 130 -0.76 7.29 17.14
CA SER A 130 -1.03 7.09 15.71
C SER A 130 -1.34 5.63 15.39
N LEU A 131 -0.62 4.68 15.98
CA LEU A 131 -0.89 3.25 15.87
C LEU A 131 -2.28 2.87 16.42
N SER A 132 -2.67 3.44 17.56
CA SER A 132 -4.00 3.24 18.14
C SER A 132 -5.10 3.71 17.19
N ARG A 133 -4.92 4.90 16.59
CA ARG A 133 -5.81 5.43 15.55
C ARG A 133 -5.86 4.53 14.32
N PHE A 134 -4.71 4.09 13.80
CA PHE A 134 -4.63 3.17 12.65
C PHE A 134 -5.42 1.88 12.90
N LYS A 135 -5.19 1.23 14.05
CA LYS A 135 -5.92 0.03 14.46
C LYS A 135 -7.42 0.26 14.62
N HIS A 136 -7.81 1.45 15.08
CA HIS A 136 -9.22 1.83 15.19
C HIS A 136 -9.85 2.02 13.81
N ILE A 137 -9.25 2.85 12.95
CA ILE A 137 -9.75 3.19 11.60
C ILE A 137 -10.03 1.92 10.80
N PHE A 138 -9.05 1.03 10.68
CA PHE A 138 -9.11 -0.17 9.86
C PHE A 138 -9.72 -1.39 10.56
N ASP A 139 -10.27 -1.20 11.77
CA ASP A 139 -10.99 -2.21 12.54
C ASP A 139 -10.21 -3.54 12.69
N LEU A 140 -8.90 -3.47 12.85
CA LEU A 140 -7.99 -4.63 12.75
C LEU A 140 -8.29 -5.72 13.79
N LYS A 141 -8.82 -5.33 14.96
CA LYS A 141 -9.23 -6.26 16.03
C LYS A 141 -10.37 -7.19 15.61
N THR A 142 -11.28 -6.73 14.76
CA THR A 142 -12.41 -7.55 14.30
C THR A 142 -12.05 -8.32 13.04
N GLN A 143 -11.06 -7.88 12.25
CA GLN A 143 -10.57 -8.65 11.09
C GLN A 143 -10.03 -10.02 11.51
N GLY A 144 -9.29 -10.09 12.62
CA GLY A 144 -8.87 -11.37 13.20
C GLY A 144 -10.04 -12.29 13.59
N LYS A 145 -11.19 -11.74 13.97
CA LYS A 145 -12.42 -12.52 14.24
C LYS A 145 -13.14 -12.97 12.96
N ARG A 146 -12.94 -12.27 11.84
CA ARG A 146 -13.50 -12.62 10.53
C ARG A 146 -12.63 -13.61 9.75
N ASN A 147 -11.51 -14.07 10.33
CA ASN A 147 -10.51 -14.92 9.68
C ASN A 147 -9.91 -14.29 8.41
N THR A 148 -9.93 -12.96 8.30
CA THR A 148 -9.30 -12.20 7.21
C THR A 148 -7.83 -11.98 7.56
N GLN A 149 -6.93 -12.45 6.70
CA GLN A 149 -5.49 -12.26 6.90
C GLN A 149 -5.09 -10.83 6.53
N VAL A 150 -4.18 -10.23 7.29
CA VAL A 150 -3.69 -8.87 7.01
C VAL A 150 -2.18 -8.91 6.90
N TYR A 151 -1.65 -8.37 5.81
CA TYR A 151 -0.21 -8.28 5.55
C TYR A 151 0.21 -6.83 5.34
N TYR A 152 1.44 -6.56 5.73
CA TYR A 152 1.99 -5.21 5.86
C TYR A 152 3.34 -5.13 5.15
N LEU A 153 3.61 -4.05 4.44
CA LEU A 153 4.96 -3.69 4.03
C LEU A 153 5.27 -2.24 4.37
N SER A 154 6.52 -1.94 4.71
CA SER A 154 6.87 -0.60 5.16
C SER A 154 6.89 0.40 4.01
N GLY A 155 6.34 1.58 4.26
CA GLY A 155 6.54 2.75 3.42
C GLY A 155 7.64 3.69 3.94
N ASN A 156 8.02 4.69 3.14
CA ASN A 156 9.03 5.65 3.56
C ASN A 156 8.53 6.61 4.65
N HIS A 157 7.23 6.85 4.76
CA HIS A 157 6.66 7.59 5.89
C HIS A 157 6.51 6.73 7.15
N ASP A 158 6.64 5.40 7.06
CA ASP A 158 6.66 4.52 8.24
C ASP A 158 8.04 4.41 8.88
N ILE A 159 9.08 4.18 8.06
CA ILE A 159 10.44 3.87 8.52
C ILE A 159 11.54 4.80 7.99
N GLY A 160 11.25 5.64 7.01
CA GLY A 160 12.22 6.52 6.35
C GLY A 160 13.03 5.83 5.25
N TYR A 161 13.86 6.61 4.55
CA TYR A 161 14.84 6.11 3.58
C TYR A 161 16.15 5.71 4.27
N ALA A 162 17.12 5.23 3.49
CA ALA A 162 18.44 4.78 3.96
C ALA A 162 19.09 5.73 4.99
N SER A 163 19.04 7.06 4.75
CA SER A 163 19.57 8.06 5.69
C SER A 163 18.95 8.02 7.09
N VAL A 164 17.65 7.76 7.20
CA VAL A 164 16.97 7.62 8.50
C VAL A 164 17.34 6.29 9.13
N LEU A 165 17.29 5.22 8.35
CA LEU A 165 17.55 3.85 8.81
C LEU A 165 18.97 3.69 9.38
N SER A 166 19.96 4.36 8.80
CA SER A 166 21.35 4.35 9.25
C SER A 166 21.56 5.06 10.59
N HIS A 167 20.69 5.99 10.98
CA HIS A 167 20.85 6.82 12.19
C HIS A 167 19.83 6.56 13.30
N LYS A 168 18.68 5.94 12.97
CA LYS A 168 17.55 5.75 13.88
C LYS A 168 17.08 4.28 13.93
N PRO A 169 17.90 3.35 14.45
CA PRO A 169 17.54 1.93 14.50
C PRO A 169 16.28 1.65 15.34
N GLU A 170 15.92 2.54 16.27
CA GLU A 170 14.69 2.45 17.05
C GLU A 170 13.42 2.53 16.21
N VAL A 171 13.44 3.27 15.09
CA VAL A 171 12.30 3.40 14.16
C VAL A 171 12.00 2.05 13.50
N VAL A 172 13.05 1.37 13.01
CA VAL A 172 12.93 0.01 12.46
C VAL A 172 12.46 -0.96 13.53
N ARG A 173 13.08 -0.91 14.72
CA ARG A 173 12.75 -1.84 15.81
C ARG A 173 11.29 -1.75 16.21
N ARG A 174 10.73 -0.55 16.39
CA ARG A 174 9.32 -0.40 16.79
C ARG A 174 8.35 -0.79 15.66
N TYR A 175 8.72 -0.53 14.40
CA TYR A 175 7.97 -1.02 13.25
C TYR A 175 7.91 -2.55 13.25
N GLU A 176 9.07 -3.22 13.31
CA GLU A 176 9.14 -4.69 13.22
C GLU A 176 8.50 -5.39 14.42
N GLN A 177 8.51 -4.77 15.60
CA GLN A 177 7.79 -5.26 16.78
C GLN A 177 6.27 -5.31 16.60
N GLU A 178 5.71 -4.41 15.78
CA GLU A 178 4.25 -4.29 15.59
C GLU A 178 3.78 -4.95 14.29
N PHE A 179 4.47 -4.68 13.18
CA PHE A 179 4.06 -5.10 11.83
C PHE A 179 4.83 -6.32 11.31
N GLY A 180 5.87 -6.77 12.03
CA GLY A 180 6.72 -7.88 11.63
C GLY A 180 7.92 -7.47 10.79
N ILE A 181 8.76 -8.44 10.44
CA ILE A 181 9.98 -8.23 9.65
C ILE A 181 9.65 -7.62 8.27
N ARG A 182 10.54 -6.78 7.74
CA ARG A 182 10.28 -6.01 6.51
C ARG A 182 10.47 -6.78 5.21
N ASN A 183 11.37 -7.77 5.20
CA ASN A 183 11.60 -8.66 4.07
C ASN A 183 11.05 -10.05 4.40
N TYR A 184 10.00 -10.48 3.72
CA TYR A 184 9.38 -11.79 3.96
C TYR A 184 8.55 -12.26 2.78
N ARG A 185 8.11 -13.50 2.85
CA ARG A 185 7.21 -14.09 1.86
C ARG A 185 6.05 -14.79 2.54
N PHE A 186 4.93 -14.88 1.84
CA PHE A 186 3.76 -15.62 2.28
C PHE A 186 3.03 -16.18 1.07
N THR A 187 2.09 -17.10 1.30
CA THR A 187 1.29 -17.70 0.22
C THR A 187 -0.19 -17.52 0.54
N VAL A 188 -0.94 -17.05 -0.45
CA VAL A 188 -2.40 -16.95 -0.38
C VAL A 188 -2.96 -17.72 -1.58
N GLY A 189 -3.71 -18.79 -1.30
CA GLY A 189 -4.13 -19.73 -2.33
C GLY A 189 -2.92 -20.43 -2.97
N LYS A 190 -2.75 -20.28 -4.30
CA LYS A 190 -1.62 -20.85 -5.07
C LYS A 190 -0.63 -19.78 -5.53
N VAL A 191 -0.64 -18.61 -4.92
CA VAL A 191 0.20 -17.47 -5.30
C VAL A 191 1.15 -17.14 -4.16
N GLU A 192 2.44 -17.08 -4.46
CA GLU A 192 3.46 -16.59 -3.53
C GLU A 192 3.54 -15.07 -3.63
N PHE A 193 3.54 -14.39 -2.49
CA PHE A 193 3.80 -12.96 -2.38
C PHE A 193 5.16 -12.77 -1.75
N VAL A 194 6.01 -11.95 -2.38
CA VAL A 194 7.33 -11.58 -1.86
C VAL A 194 7.31 -10.11 -1.53
N VAL A 195 7.47 -9.80 -0.25
CA VAL A 195 7.54 -8.44 0.27
C VAL A 195 9.01 -8.05 0.40
N VAL A 196 9.37 -6.93 -0.21
CA VAL A 196 10.72 -6.36 -0.14
C VAL A 196 10.71 -5.01 0.56
N ASP A 197 11.72 -4.78 1.38
CA ASP A 197 12.00 -3.49 1.99
C ASP A 197 12.62 -2.54 0.95
N ALA A 198 11.74 -1.87 0.22
CA ALA A 198 12.12 -1.00 -0.89
C ALA A 198 13.05 0.13 -0.46
N GLN A 199 12.93 0.62 0.78
CA GLN A 199 13.69 1.75 1.33
C GLN A 199 15.19 1.46 1.46
N THR A 200 15.58 0.17 1.35
CA THR A 200 16.96 -0.28 1.51
C THR A 200 17.62 -0.75 0.20
N LEU A 201 16.86 -0.94 -0.88
CA LEU A 201 17.37 -1.61 -2.10
C LEU A 201 18.46 -0.81 -2.82
N ASP A 202 18.33 0.52 -2.81
CA ASP A 202 19.29 1.46 -3.38
C ASP A 202 20.25 2.07 -2.35
N GLY A 203 20.23 1.57 -1.10
CA GLY A 203 21.17 1.99 -0.07
C GLY A 203 22.61 1.58 -0.38
N HIS A 204 23.55 2.01 0.46
CA HIS A 204 24.97 1.65 0.28
C HIS A 204 25.18 0.13 0.22
N SER A 205 25.96 -0.33 -0.74
CA SER A 205 26.19 -1.77 -0.99
C SER A 205 26.85 -2.51 0.18
N GLN A 206 27.58 -1.81 1.04
CA GLN A 206 28.19 -2.34 2.28
C GLN A 206 27.30 -2.14 3.51
N GLY A 207 26.14 -1.50 3.35
CA GLY A 207 25.17 -1.32 4.42
C GLY A 207 24.55 -2.65 4.84
N SER A 208 24.44 -2.88 6.15
CA SER A 208 23.90 -4.12 6.71
C SER A 208 22.45 -4.36 6.30
N LEU A 209 21.63 -3.31 6.26
CA LEU A 209 20.22 -3.38 5.85
C LEU A 209 20.07 -3.67 4.35
N THR A 210 20.81 -2.95 3.51
CA THR A 210 20.88 -3.20 2.07
C THR A 210 21.28 -4.64 1.78
N SER A 211 22.34 -5.12 2.45
CA SER A 211 22.83 -6.48 2.29
C SER A 211 21.78 -7.50 2.71
N ALA A 212 21.12 -7.30 3.86
CA ALA A 212 20.08 -8.19 4.35
C ALA A 212 18.88 -8.31 3.38
N SER A 213 18.43 -7.20 2.80
CA SER A 213 17.36 -7.21 1.78
C SER A 213 17.78 -7.96 0.52
N TRP A 214 18.98 -7.70 0.00
CA TRP A 214 19.48 -8.40 -1.19
C TRP A 214 19.78 -9.88 -0.95
N ASP A 215 20.25 -10.25 0.24
CA ASP A 215 20.49 -11.65 0.62
C ASP A 215 19.17 -12.41 0.74
N PHE A 216 18.13 -11.79 1.31
CA PHE A 216 16.78 -12.34 1.28
C PHE A 216 16.28 -12.58 -0.15
N ILE A 217 16.38 -11.57 -1.03
CA ILE A 217 15.95 -11.67 -2.43
C ILE A 217 16.68 -12.80 -3.16
N LYS A 218 18.00 -12.91 -2.98
CA LYS A 218 18.82 -13.99 -3.57
C LYS A 218 18.44 -15.36 -3.01
N ASN A 219 18.15 -15.46 -1.72
CA ASN A 219 17.71 -16.72 -1.13
C ASN A 219 16.37 -17.18 -1.73
N VAL A 220 15.41 -16.26 -1.86
CA VAL A 220 14.10 -16.54 -2.48
C VAL A 220 14.20 -16.90 -3.97
N SER A 221 15.22 -16.42 -4.68
CA SER A 221 15.43 -16.75 -6.10
C SER A 221 16.05 -18.14 -6.32
N MET A 222 16.68 -18.73 -5.30
CA MET A 222 17.23 -20.10 -5.37
C MET A 222 16.16 -21.17 -5.23
N ASP A 223 15.02 -20.84 -4.66
CA ASP A 223 13.92 -21.78 -4.48
C ASP A 223 13.25 -22.12 -5.82
N VAL A 224 13.13 -23.43 -6.09
CA VAL A 224 12.32 -23.93 -7.21
C VAL A 224 10.84 -23.80 -6.82
N ASN A 225 10.27 -22.62 -6.99
CA ASN A 225 8.84 -22.38 -6.74
C ASN A 225 8.02 -22.60 -8.02
N LEU A 226 7.01 -23.47 -7.92
CA LEU A 226 6.04 -23.72 -8.99
C LEU A 226 4.87 -22.73 -8.97
N ASN A 227 4.70 -21.99 -7.87
CA ASN A 227 3.62 -21.01 -7.73
C ASN A 227 3.97 -19.70 -8.45
N PRO A 228 2.99 -19.06 -9.12
CA PRO A 228 3.15 -17.69 -9.60
C PRO A 228 3.52 -16.76 -8.44
N ARG A 229 4.47 -15.85 -8.70
CA ARG A 229 5.00 -14.92 -7.70
C ARG A 229 4.51 -13.51 -7.96
N VAL A 230 4.02 -12.85 -6.92
CA VAL A 230 3.70 -11.42 -6.91
C VAL A 230 4.74 -10.70 -6.07
N LEU A 231 5.34 -9.65 -6.64
CA LEU A 231 6.24 -8.76 -5.90
C LEU A 231 5.42 -7.64 -5.25
N LEU A 232 5.63 -7.43 -3.97
CA LEU A 232 5.09 -6.31 -3.20
C LEU A 232 6.24 -5.39 -2.80
N THR A 233 6.16 -4.12 -3.22
CA THR A 233 7.14 -3.08 -2.94
C THR A 233 6.40 -1.80 -2.59
N HIS A 234 6.92 -0.93 -1.72
CA HIS A 234 6.31 0.37 -1.53
C HIS A 234 6.77 1.34 -2.62
N ILE A 235 8.09 1.55 -2.71
CA ILE A 235 8.71 2.37 -3.76
C ILE A 235 8.59 1.60 -5.09
N PRO A 236 7.97 2.17 -6.14
CA PRO A 236 7.78 1.49 -7.41
C PRO A 236 9.09 1.25 -8.15
N LEU A 237 9.06 0.33 -9.12
CA LEU A 237 10.22 0.05 -9.97
C LEU A 237 10.50 1.22 -10.92
N TYR A 238 11.76 1.31 -11.32
CA TYR A 238 12.25 2.28 -12.29
C TYR A 238 11.36 2.34 -13.53
N ARG A 239 11.10 3.56 -13.99
CA ARG A 239 10.43 3.83 -15.25
C ARG A 239 10.93 5.18 -15.81
N PRO A 240 11.17 5.33 -17.12
CA PRO A 240 11.67 6.59 -17.66
C PRO A 240 10.81 7.79 -17.30
N ASP A 241 11.42 8.96 -17.22
CA ASP A 241 10.65 10.21 -17.09
C ASP A 241 9.59 10.28 -18.19
N TRP A 242 8.43 10.86 -17.86
CA TRP A 242 7.29 11.00 -18.79
C TRP A 242 6.63 9.68 -19.22
N THR A 243 6.90 8.55 -18.55
CA THR A 243 6.20 7.29 -18.77
C THR A 243 4.68 7.46 -18.60
N THR A 244 3.90 6.98 -19.57
CA THR A 244 2.43 6.98 -19.51
C THR A 244 1.93 5.86 -18.59
N CYS A 245 1.08 6.21 -17.63
CA CYS A 245 0.63 5.34 -16.53
C CYS A 245 -0.80 4.79 -16.71
N GLY A 246 -1.31 4.81 -17.94
CA GLY A 246 -2.71 4.55 -18.23
C GLY A 246 -3.61 5.78 -18.02
N PRO A 247 -4.91 5.66 -18.33
CA PRO A 247 -5.83 6.80 -18.41
C PRO A 247 -6.29 7.34 -17.04
N TYR A 248 -6.01 6.62 -15.94
CA TYR A 248 -6.49 6.98 -14.61
C TYR A 248 -5.46 7.73 -13.76
N ARG A 249 -4.26 7.99 -14.29
CA ARG A 249 -3.26 8.83 -13.61
C ARG A 249 -3.70 10.29 -13.59
N TYR A 250 -3.66 10.90 -12.41
CA TYR A 250 -3.98 12.33 -12.24
C TYR A 250 -2.74 13.24 -12.36
N SER A 251 -1.59 12.79 -11.86
CA SER A 251 -0.35 13.55 -11.80
C SER A 251 0.28 13.69 -13.19
N PRO A 252 0.75 14.90 -13.56
CA PRO A 252 1.07 15.21 -14.95
C PRO A 252 2.34 14.49 -15.45
N VAL A 253 3.27 14.12 -14.56
CA VAL A 253 4.62 13.65 -14.96
C VAL A 253 5.18 12.62 -13.98
N ILE A 254 5.85 11.62 -14.52
CA ILE A 254 6.78 10.73 -13.81
C ILE A 254 8.17 11.36 -13.85
N ASN A 255 8.82 11.49 -12.70
CA ASN A 255 10.20 11.97 -12.60
C ASN A 255 11.03 11.12 -11.64
N GLN A 256 12.24 10.76 -12.06
CA GLN A 256 13.20 9.93 -11.32
C GLN A 256 13.95 10.73 -10.22
N ARG A 257 13.24 11.54 -9.44
CA ARG A 257 13.85 12.38 -8.41
C ARG A 257 14.45 11.52 -7.29
N VAL A 258 15.71 11.81 -6.99
CA VAL A 258 16.45 11.23 -5.86
C VAL A 258 17.23 12.35 -5.18
N PHE A 259 17.22 12.37 -3.86
CA PHE A 259 18.01 13.27 -3.04
C PHE A 259 18.89 12.47 -2.08
N HIS A 260 20.12 12.95 -1.90
CA HIS A 260 21.11 12.36 -1.03
C HIS A 260 21.49 13.34 0.09
N ALA A 261 21.80 12.80 1.26
CA ALA A 261 22.37 13.55 2.36
C ALA A 261 23.79 14.02 1.99
N VAL A 262 24.14 15.24 2.44
CA VAL A 262 25.40 15.90 2.05
C VAL A 262 26.63 15.13 2.53
N HIS A 263 26.57 14.54 3.71
CA HIS A 263 27.76 14.03 4.42
C HIS A 263 28.12 12.59 4.06
N ASP A 264 27.14 11.70 3.99
CA ASP A 264 27.30 10.25 3.81
C ASP A 264 26.71 9.73 2.48
N GLN A 265 26.12 10.62 1.68
CA GLN A 265 25.46 10.30 0.41
C GLN A 265 24.31 9.29 0.55
N GLU A 266 23.79 9.08 1.76
CA GLU A 266 22.62 8.22 1.99
C GLU A 266 21.37 8.83 1.36
N ILE A 267 20.46 7.99 0.89
CA ILE A 267 19.23 8.45 0.26
C ILE A 267 18.32 9.09 1.33
N VAL A 268 17.94 10.35 1.11
CA VAL A 268 16.94 11.05 1.94
C VAL A 268 15.55 11.03 1.31
N TYR A 269 15.49 10.78 -0.01
CA TYR A 269 14.26 10.70 -0.77
C TYR A 269 14.51 10.05 -2.14
N GLN A 270 13.59 9.20 -2.60
CA GLN A 270 13.57 8.70 -3.97
C GLN A 270 12.13 8.39 -4.39
N ASN A 271 11.78 8.67 -5.65
CA ASN A 271 10.46 8.30 -6.17
C ASN A 271 10.37 6.83 -6.64
N TYR A 272 11.49 6.29 -7.12
CA TYR A 272 11.54 4.98 -7.75
C TYR A 272 12.81 4.25 -7.35
N ILE A 273 12.78 2.92 -7.40
CA ILE A 273 13.98 2.10 -7.31
C ILE A 273 14.85 2.37 -8.55
N THR A 274 16.18 2.38 -8.43
CA THR A 274 17.06 2.63 -9.58
C THR A 274 16.87 1.60 -10.70
N GLU A 275 17.21 1.98 -11.94
CA GLU A 275 17.07 1.11 -13.12
C GLU A 275 17.82 -0.21 -12.97
N GLU A 276 19.07 -0.15 -12.49
CA GLU A 276 19.91 -1.33 -12.27
C GLU A 276 19.25 -2.30 -11.27
N LYS A 277 18.83 -1.78 -10.11
CA LYS A 277 18.23 -2.60 -9.06
C LYS A 277 16.86 -3.13 -9.44
N SER A 278 16.06 -2.35 -10.15
CA SER A 278 14.76 -2.79 -10.68
C SER A 278 14.93 -3.97 -11.65
N LYS A 279 15.87 -3.86 -12.61
CA LYS A 279 16.18 -4.95 -13.54
C LYS A 279 16.70 -6.19 -12.82
N TYR A 280 17.58 -6.00 -11.84
CA TYR A 280 18.14 -7.13 -11.08
C TYR A 280 17.07 -7.84 -10.23
N LEU A 281 16.16 -7.08 -9.62
CA LEU A 281 15.03 -7.61 -8.87
C LEU A 281 14.09 -8.45 -9.74
N LEU A 282 13.75 -7.95 -10.94
CA LEU A 282 12.94 -8.67 -11.94
C LEU A 282 13.60 -9.98 -12.38
N ASP A 283 14.91 -9.94 -12.66
CA ASP A 283 15.67 -11.12 -13.11
C ASP A 283 15.76 -12.22 -12.04
N LEU A 284 15.94 -11.83 -10.77
CA LEU A 284 16.03 -12.77 -9.66
C LEU A 284 14.67 -13.35 -9.28
N LEU A 285 13.66 -12.50 -9.07
CA LEU A 285 12.39 -12.95 -8.51
C LEU A 285 11.44 -13.51 -9.57
N ARG A 286 11.55 -13.07 -10.83
CA ARG A 286 10.67 -13.47 -11.94
C ARG A 286 9.17 -13.34 -11.59
N PRO A 287 8.73 -12.18 -11.05
CA PRO A 287 7.33 -12.00 -10.69
C PRO A 287 6.43 -12.00 -11.94
N VAL A 288 5.18 -12.44 -11.77
CA VAL A 288 4.14 -12.34 -12.81
C VAL A 288 3.31 -11.06 -12.70
N LEU A 289 3.36 -10.41 -11.52
CA LEU A 289 2.67 -9.16 -11.20
C LEU A 289 3.46 -8.44 -10.11
N ILE A 290 3.44 -7.11 -10.16
CA ILE A 290 4.02 -6.25 -9.13
C ILE A 290 2.91 -5.31 -8.63
N LEU A 291 2.83 -5.14 -7.31
CA LEU A 291 1.98 -4.14 -6.67
C LEU A 291 2.86 -3.15 -5.92
N SER A 292 2.65 -1.86 -6.18
CA SER A 292 3.40 -0.76 -5.56
C SER A 292 2.49 0.33 -4.98
N GLY A 293 3.00 1.13 -4.04
CA GLY A 293 2.33 2.31 -3.49
C GLY A 293 3.07 3.60 -3.89
N HIS A 294 3.25 4.52 -2.93
CA HIS A 294 4.15 5.68 -2.92
C HIS A 294 3.74 6.86 -3.82
N ASP A 295 3.29 6.58 -5.06
CA ASP A 295 3.01 7.63 -6.04
C ASP A 295 1.66 8.36 -5.77
N HIS A 296 0.84 7.84 -4.85
CA HIS A 296 -0.52 8.31 -4.51
C HIS A 296 -1.41 8.49 -5.75
N ASP A 297 -1.19 7.67 -6.76
CA ASP A 297 -1.78 7.85 -8.07
C ASP A 297 -1.83 6.53 -8.81
N GLN A 298 -2.88 6.34 -9.59
CA GLN A 298 -3.04 5.10 -10.34
C GLN A 298 -2.05 5.06 -11.48
N CYS A 299 -1.15 4.09 -11.46
CA CYS A 299 -0.20 3.90 -12.53
C CYS A 299 -0.01 2.43 -12.89
N THR A 300 -0.38 2.07 -14.13
CA THR A 300 -0.09 0.75 -14.67
C THR A 300 1.00 0.84 -15.72
N VAL A 301 2.09 0.10 -15.51
CA VAL A 301 3.24 0.03 -16.44
C VAL A 301 3.59 -1.43 -16.70
N THR A 302 4.09 -1.72 -17.89
CA THR A 302 4.64 -3.05 -18.21
C THR A 302 6.15 -2.97 -18.31
N HIS A 303 6.83 -3.73 -17.47
CA HIS A 303 8.28 -3.88 -17.45
C HIS A 303 8.72 -5.00 -18.38
N MET A 304 9.75 -4.76 -19.18
CA MET A 304 10.37 -5.81 -19.99
C MET A 304 11.51 -6.47 -19.22
N SER A 305 11.27 -7.69 -18.70
CA SER A 305 12.30 -8.50 -18.05
C SER A 305 12.90 -9.52 -19.03
N LYS A 306 14.02 -10.15 -18.66
CA LYS A 306 14.58 -11.29 -19.42
C LYS A 306 13.64 -12.49 -19.54
N HIS A 307 12.65 -12.57 -18.66
CA HIS A 307 11.69 -13.67 -18.57
C HIS A 307 10.32 -13.31 -19.19
N GLY A 308 10.20 -12.14 -19.81
CA GLY A 308 8.97 -11.65 -20.43
C GLY A 308 8.44 -10.37 -19.80
N PRO A 309 7.31 -9.86 -20.32
CA PRO A 309 6.66 -8.67 -19.78
C PRO A 309 6.06 -8.95 -18.39
N VAL A 310 6.23 -8.01 -17.46
CA VAL A 310 5.64 -8.04 -16.11
C VAL A 310 4.87 -6.75 -15.88
N MET A 311 3.61 -6.87 -15.50
CA MET A 311 2.78 -5.71 -15.17
C MET A 311 3.06 -5.24 -13.74
N GLU A 312 3.25 -3.94 -13.56
CA GLU A 312 3.23 -3.26 -12.28
C GLU A 312 1.97 -2.40 -12.18
N VAL A 313 1.24 -2.55 -11.07
CA VAL A 313 0.10 -1.74 -10.71
C VAL A 313 0.47 -0.94 -9.47
N GLY A 314 0.73 0.35 -9.67
CA GLY A 314 0.85 1.36 -8.62
C GLY A 314 -0.52 1.82 -8.17
N VAL A 315 -0.73 1.79 -6.86
CA VAL A 315 -1.94 2.20 -6.15
C VAL A 315 -1.67 3.52 -5.45
#